data_AF-A0A2U0A6R5-F1
#
_entry.id   AF-A0A2U0A6R5-F1
#
_cell.length_a   1.000
_cell.length_b   1.000
_cell.length_c   1.000
_cell.angle_alpha   90.00
_cell.angle_beta   90.00
_cell.angle_gamma   90.00
#
_symmetry.space_group_name_H-M   'P 1'
#
loop_
_entity.id
_entity.type
_entity.pdbx_description
1 polymer ?
#
loop_
_entity_poly.entity_id
_entity_poly.type
_entity_poly.pdbx_seq_one_letter_code
_entity_poly.pdbx_strand_id
1 'polypeptide(L)'
;HEFPEEYARVLAVSKQQPERTRQQLEMEMIGMDHRQAGAWLGHRWHLPDRIVHIITQSADETAVSDSDCEVNLVGSVADWIKRPLPGESEQNQEQPELERSCGLSNERLEEIRDGFMEKQEEIRVIASMLAK
;
A
#
# COMPACT_ATOMS: atom_id res chain seq x y z
N HIS A 1 -1.84 20.14 8.62
CA HIS A 1 -0.70 19.43 8.01
C HIS A 1 0.56 20.09 8.54
N GLU A 2 1.35 19.38 9.36
CA GLU A 2 2.52 19.93 10.06
C GLU A 2 3.73 20.19 9.12
N PHE A 3 3.82 19.48 7.98
CA PHE A 3 4.98 19.57 7.05
C PHE A 3 4.57 19.64 5.57
N PRO A 4 3.77 20.63 5.14
CA PRO A 4 3.23 20.66 3.78
C PRO A 4 4.31 20.91 2.72
N GLU A 5 5.31 21.75 3.00
CA GLU A 5 6.36 22.10 2.03
C GLU A 5 7.39 20.98 1.88
N GLU A 6 7.81 20.38 2.99
CA GLU A 6 8.73 19.25 3.04
C GLU A 6 8.12 18.04 2.30
N TYR A 7 6.85 17.73 2.58
CA TYR A 7 6.20 16.59 1.93
C TYR A 7 5.96 16.85 0.44
N ALA A 8 5.66 18.09 0.04
CA ALA A 8 5.62 18.45 -1.38
C ALA A 8 6.99 18.23 -2.07
N ARG A 9 8.10 18.55 -1.39
CA ARG A 9 9.46 18.27 -1.89
C ARG A 9 9.71 16.75 -2.00
N VAL A 10 9.33 15.97 -1.00
CA VAL A 10 9.42 14.50 -1.03
C VAL A 10 8.70 13.94 -2.26
N LEU A 11 7.45 14.37 -2.52
CA LEU A 11 6.67 13.91 -3.67
C LEU A 11 7.28 14.34 -5.01
N ALA A 12 7.87 15.53 -5.08
CA ALA A 12 8.55 16.01 -6.29
C ALA A 12 9.82 15.19 -6.57
N VAL A 13 10.65 14.95 -5.56
CA VAL A 13 11.89 14.18 -5.69
C VAL A 13 11.59 12.71 -5.98
N SER A 14 10.57 12.11 -5.35
CA SER A 14 10.15 10.73 -5.61
C SER A 14 9.76 10.50 -7.08
N LYS A 15 9.20 11.51 -7.76
CA LYS A 15 8.91 11.44 -9.20
C LYS A 15 10.16 11.56 -10.08
N GLN A 16 11.21 12.23 -9.60
CA GLN A 16 12.45 12.46 -10.33
C GLN A 16 13.49 11.35 -10.10
N GLN A 17 13.39 10.64 -8.97
CA GLN A 17 14.31 9.61 -8.49
C GLN A 17 13.52 8.32 -8.18
N PRO A 18 12.98 7.61 -9.19
CA PRO A 18 12.16 6.42 -8.99
C PRO A 18 12.91 5.25 -8.35
N GLU A 19 14.25 5.27 -8.38
CA GLU A 19 15.11 4.29 -7.71
C GLU A 19 15.12 4.43 -6.18
N ARG A 20 14.65 5.56 -5.66
CA ARG A 20 14.56 5.82 -4.22
C ARG A 20 13.14 5.66 -3.75
N THR A 21 12.97 4.90 -2.69
CA THR A 21 11.64 4.70 -2.11
C THR A 21 11.15 5.99 -1.45
N ARG A 22 9.83 6.20 -1.45
CA ARG A 22 9.24 7.37 -0.75
C ARG A 22 9.63 7.40 0.73
N GLN A 23 9.72 6.23 1.37
CA GLN A 23 10.13 6.09 2.77
C GLN A 23 11.53 6.65 3.04
N GLN A 24 12.51 6.35 2.16
CA GLN A 24 13.87 6.89 2.27
C GLN A 24 13.87 8.42 2.20
N LEU A 25 13.11 8.99 1.26
CA LEU A 25 12.98 10.43 1.09
C LEU A 25 12.30 11.11 2.28
N GLU A 26 11.24 10.52 2.81
CA GLU A 26 10.55 11.00 4.02
C GLU A 26 11.49 11.00 5.23
N MET A 27 12.22 9.90 5.44
CA MET A 27 13.18 9.78 6.54
C MET A 27 14.28 10.84 6.44
N GLU A 28 14.83 11.09 5.25
CA GLU A 28 15.90 12.07 5.06
C GLU A 28 15.44 13.52 5.21
N MET A 29 14.23 13.86 4.73
CA MET A 29 13.76 15.25 4.68
C MET A 29 12.95 15.67 5.91
N ILE A 30 12.24 14.72 6.53
CA ILE A 30 11.27 14.97 7.61
C ILE A 30 11.75 14.33 8.92
N GLY A 31 12.64 13.32 8.85
CA GLY A 31 13.10 12.58 10.03
C GLY A 31 12.14 11.49 10.50
N MET A 32 11.05 11.26 9.74
CA MET A 32 10.12 10.16 9.94
C MET A 32 9.46 9.75 8.64
N ASP A 33 9.01 8.51 8.55
CA ASP A 33 8.22 8.03 7.42
C ASP A 33 6.69 8.02 7.71
N HIS A 34 5.91 7.86 6.65
CA HIS A 34 4.45 7.81 6.74
C HIS A 34 3.91 6.62 7.57
N ARG A 35 4.69 5.55 7.75
CA ARG A 35 4.30 4.38 8.54
C ARG A 35 4.42 4.68 10.03
N GLN A 36 5.52 5.30 10.44
CA GLN A 36 5.71 5.77 11.81
C GLN A 36 4.62 6.79 12.18
N ALA A 37 4.30 7.71 11.28
CA ALA A 37 3.21 8.67 11.48
C ALA A 37 1.85 7.97 11.62
N GLY A 38 1.57 7.00 10.74
CA GLY A 38 0.35 6.20 10.78
C GLY A 38 0.22 5.37 12.06
N ALA A 39 1.31 4.76 12.52
CA ALA A 39 1.33 3.97 13.75
C ALA A 39 1.10 4.84 15.00
N TRP A 40 1.75 6.01 15.09
CA TRP A 40 1.52 6.96 16.17
C TRP A 40 0.07 7.44 16.20
N LEU A 41 -0.50 7.75 15.03
CA LEU A 41 -1.90 8.14 14.92
C LEU A 41 -2.83 7.00 15.34
N GLY A 42 -2.57 5.78 14.88
CA GLY A 42 -3.36 4.59 15.21
C GLY A 42 -3.37 4.29 16.71
N HIS A 43 -2.21 4.36 17.37
CA HIS A 43 -2.12 4.23 18.82
C HIS A 43 -2.87 5.36 19.56
N ARG A 44 -2.74 6.61 19.08
CA ARG A 44 -3.43 7.76 19.69
C ARG A 44 -4.95 7.68 19.56
N TRP A 45 -5.45 7.04 18.52
CA TRP A 45 -6.88 6.78 18.32
C TRP A 45 -7.36 5.48 18.97
N HIS A 46 -6.50 4.78 19.70
CA HIS A 46 -6.81 3.49 20.33
C HIS A 46 -7.30 2.44 19.33
N LEU A 47 -6.76 2.45 18.11
CA LEU A 47 -7.01 1.36 17.16
C LEU A 47 -6.45 0.05 17.72
N PRO A 48 -7.05 -1.10 17.40
CA PRO A 48 -6.51 -2.40 17.80
C PRO A 48 -5.07 -2.57 17.31
N ASP A 49 -4.21 -3.17 18.14
CA ASP A 49 -2.78 -3.35 17.83
C ASP A 49 -2.55 -4.06 16.49
N ARG A 50 -3.46 -4.97 16.12
CA ARG A 50 -3.45 -5.65 14.83
C ARG A 50 -3.55 -4.68 13.65
N ILE A 51 -4.38 -3.65 13.74
CA ILE A 51 -4.53 -2.63 12.69
C ILE A 51 -3.27 -1.76 12.62
N VAL A 52 -2.71 -1.39 13.78
CA VAL A 52 -1.45 -0.63 13.83
C VAL A 52 -0.29 -1.44 13.25
N HIS A 53 -0.24 -2.73 13.51
CA HIS A 53 0.73 -3.66 12.93
C HIS A 53 0.63 -3.68 11.40
N ILE A 54 -0.58 -3.83 10.86
CA ILE A 54 -0.82 -3.79 9.41
C ILE A 54 -0.34 -2.48 8.80
N ILE A 55 -0.73 -1.32 9.37
CA ILE A 55 -0.30 0.00 8.90
C ILE A 55 1.23 0.12 8.84
N THR A 56 1.93 -0.49 9.80
CA THR A 56 3.39 -0.42 9.92
C THR A 56 4.10 -1.33 8.92
N GLN A 57 3.50 -2.46 8.53
CA GLN A 57 4.17 -3.51 7.76
C GLN A 57 3.70 -3.61 6.30
N SER A 58 2.47 -3.23 5.98
CA SER A 58 1.87 -3.47 4.66
C SER A 58 2.41 -2.59 3.52
N ALA A 59 3.34 -1.69 3.80
CA ALA A 59 3.88 -0.72 2.85
C ALA A 59 5.35 -1.00 2.44
N ASP A 60 5.96 -2.09 2.92
CA ASP A 60 7.27 -2.52 2.45
C ASP A 60 7.16 -3.26 1.11
N GLU A 61 7.87 -2.76 0.09
CA GLU A 61 8.04 -3.42 -1.21
C GLU A 61 8.85 -4.73 -1.10
N THR A 62 9.53 -4.92 0.03
CA THR A 62 10.19 -6.16 0.41
C THR A 62 9.35 -6.87 1.47
N ALA A 63 8.25 -7.48 1.05
CA ALA A 63 7.41 -8.28 1.93
C ALA A 63 8.27 -9.32 2.66
N VAL A 64 8.30 -9.23 3.99
CA VAL A 64 8.89 -10.27 4.85
C VAL A 64 8.01 -11.49 4.68
N SER A 65 8.59 -12.59 4.19
CA SER A 65 7.89 -13.82 3.80
C SER A 65 7.26 -14.62 4.96
N ASP A 66 7.19 -14.00 6.15
CA ASP A 66 6.73 -14.57 7.42
C ASP A 66 5.70 -13.64 8.11
N SER A 67 5.17 -12.65 7.39
CA SER A 67 4.18 -11.70 7.93
C SER A 67 2.76 -12.28 7.95
N ASP A 68 1.92 -11.75 8.85
CA ASP A 68 0.51 -12.12 8.99
C ASP A 68 -0.24 -11.99 7.65
N CYS A 69 -1.21 -12.89 7.42
CA CYS A 69 -2.04 -12.87 6.22
C CYS A 69 -2.63 -11.48 5.90
N GLU A 70 -3.09 -10.73 6.90
CA GLU A 70 -3.67 -9.40 6.69
C GLU A 70 -2.66 -8.37 6.19
N VAL A 71 -1.40 -8.48 6.60
CA VAL A 71 -0.31 -7.61 6.12
C VAL A 71 -0.09 -7.86 4.64
N ASN A 72 0.06 -9.14 4.27
CA ASN A 72 0.26 -9.55 2.88
C ASN A 72 -0.94 -9.17 2.00
N LEU A 73 -2.16 -9.33 2.52
CA LEU A 73 -3.38 -8.99 1.80
C LEU A 73 -3.44 -7.50 1.49
N VAL A 74 -3.22 -6.62 2.48
CA VAL A 74 -3.29 -5.17 2.28
C VAL A 74 -2.17 -4.69 1.36
N GLY A 75 -0.95 -5.20 1.51
CA GLY A 75 0.17 -4.86 0.62
C GLY A 75 -0.11 -5.26 -0.83
N SER A 76 -0.60 -6.48 -1.03
CA SER A 76 -0.92 -7.02 -2.36
C SER A 76 -1.98 -6.21 -3.10
N VAL A 77 -3.06 -5.81 -2.42
CA VAL A 77 -4.11 -4.97 -3.02
C VAL A 77 -3.58 -3.57 -3.34
N ALA A 78 -2.74 -3.00 -2.46
CA ALA A 78 -2.10 -1.71 -2.73
C ALA A 78 -1.21 -1.76 -3.99
N ASP A 79 -0.51 -2.87 -4.21
CA ASP A 79 0.33 -3.06 -5.39
C ASP A 79 -0.46 -3.20 -6.69
N TRP A 80 -1.64 -3.86 -6.65
CA TRP A 80 -2.53 -3.91 -7.82
C TRP A 80 -2.93 -2.51 -8.31
N ILE A 81 -3.12 -1.57 -7.39
CA ILE A 81 -3.56 -0.20 -7.71
C ILE A 81 -2.39 0.68 -8.20
N LYS A 82 -1.18 0.47 -7.68
CA LYS A 82 0.00 1.29 -8.02
C LYS A 82 0.55 1.00 -9.42
N ARG A 83 0.28 -0.19 -9.98
CA ARG A 83 0.81 -0.60 -11.28
C ARG A 83 -0.11 -0.13 -12.40
N PRO A 84 0.42 0.54 -13.45
CA PRO A 84 -0.39 0.98 -14.57
C PRO A 84 -0.83 -0.21 -15.43
N LEU A 85 -2.13 -0.39 -15.60
CA LEU A 85 -2.70 -1.07 -16.78
C LEU A 85 -2.75 -0.03 -17.93
N PRO A 86 -2.48 -0.32 -19.22
CA PRO A 86 -2.28 -1.61 -19.92
C PRO A 86 -1.08 -1.69 -20.90
N GLY A 87 -0.68 -2.89 -21.34
CA GLY A 87 0.03 -3.08 -22.63
C GLY A 87 1.23 -4.04 -22.65
N GLU A 88 1.83 -4.34 -21.51
CA GLU A 88 2.95 -5.28 -21.45
C GLU A 88 2.56 -6.46 -20.58
N SER A 89 2.38 -7.61 -21.25
CA SER A 89 2.27 -8.97 -20.72
C SER A 89 1.90 -9.04 -19.24
N GLU A 90 0.62 -9.33 -18.97
CA GLU A 90 0.10 -9.80 -17.69
C GLU A 90 0.90 -11.02 -17.25
N GLN A 91 2.09 -10.80 -16.71
CA GLN A 91 2.75 -11.78 -15.90
C GLN A 91 1.94 -11.78 -14.63
N ASN A 92 1.05 -12.77 -14.59
CA ASN A 92 0.46 -13.35 -13.42
C ASN A 92 1.58 -13.49 -12.39
N GLN A 93 1.82 -12.43 -11.62
CA GLN A 93 2.86 -12.47 -10.61
C GLN A 93 2.28 -13.35 -9.53
N GLU A 94 2.76 -14.59 -9.52
CA GLU A 94 2.52 -15.51 -8.43
C GLU A 94 2.77 -14.72 -7.13
N GLN A 95 1.74 -14.67 -6.28
CA GLN A 95 1.83 -14.11 -4.95
C GLN A 95 1.95 -15.28 -3.97
N PRO A 96 3.08 -16.02 -3.97
CA PRO A 96 3.22 -17.24 -3.18
C PRO A 96 3.09 -16.96 -1.68
N GLU A 97 3.31 -15.71 -1.27
CA GLU A 97 3.08 -15.22 0.09
C GLU A 97 1.60 -15.31 0.48
N LEU A 98 0.66 -14.96 -0.41
CA LEU A 98 -0.79 -15.03 -0.14
C LEU A 98 -1.29 -16.48 -0.14
N GLU A 99 -0.74 -17.33 -0.99
CA GLU A 99 -1.06 -18.76 -0.96
C GLU A 99 -0.53 -19.40 0.34
N ARG A 100 0.72 -19.10 0.72
CA ARG A 100 1.34 -19.64 1.94
C ARG A 100 0.71 -19.11 3.23
N SER A 101 0.46 -17.80 3.33
CA SER A 101 0.00 -17.15 4.56
C SER A 101 -1.51 -17.08 4.70
N CYS A 102 -2.25 -16.95 3.58
CA CYS A 102 -3.70 -16.78 3.56
C CYS A 102 -4.47 -17.98 2.99
N GLY A 103 -3.80 -18.97 2.39
CA GLY A 103 -4.45 -20.10 1.74
C GLY A 103 -5.28 -19.70 0.50
N LEU A 104 -4.96 -18.55 -0.11
CA LEU A 104 -5.64 -18.05 -1.30
C LEU A 104 -4.92 -18.60 -2.54
N SER A 105 -5.60 -19.46 -3.30
CA SER A 105 -5.09 -19.94 -4.58
C SER A 105 -4.98 -18.81 -5.60
N ASN A 106 -4.06 -18.93 -6.55
CA ASN A 106 -3.90 -17.95 -7.63
C ASN A 106 -5.21 -17.75 -8.43
N GLU A 107 -5.95 -18.82 -8.71
CA GLU A 107 -7.25 -18.74 -9.40
C GLU A 107 -8.24 -17.85 -8.62
N ARG A 108 -8.28 -18.00 -7.29
CA ARG A 108 -9.16 -17.18 -6.45
C ARG A 108 -8.69 -15.72 -6.37
N LEU A 109 -7.37 -15.49 -6.40
CA LEU A 109 -6.80 -14.15 -6.40
C LEU A 109 -7.11 -13.41 -7.71
N GLU A 110 -7.06 -14.10 -8.85
CA GLU A 110 -7.46 -13.56 -10.15
C GLU A 110 -8.93 -13.14 -10.16
N GLU A 111 -9.83 -14.01 -9.70
CA GLU A 111 -11.26 -13.68 -9.58
C GLU A 111 -11.52 -12.43 -8.72
N ILE A 112 -10.83 -12.33 -7.57
CA ILE A 112 -10.96 -11.19 -6.66
C ILE A 112 -10.40 -9.93 -7.30
N ARG A 113 -9.25 -10.03 -7.96
CA ARG A 113 -8.60 -8.90 -8.65
C ARG A 113 -9.50 -8.35 -9.74
N ASP A 114 -10.04 -9.21 -10.60
CA ASP A 114 -10.89 -8.81 -11.71
C ASP A 114 -12.17 -8.14 -11.20
N GLY A 115 -12.84 -8.74 -10.20
CA GLY A 115 -14.00 -8.15 -9.55
C GLY A 115 -13.70 -6.83 -8.81
N PHE A 116 -12.48 -6.65 -8.29
CA PHE A 116 -12.04 -5.39 -7.69
C PHE A 116 -11.82 -4.30 -8.76
N MET A 117 -11.19 -4.66 -9.88
CA MET A 117 -10.94 -3.74 -10.99
C MET A 117 -12.24 -3.26 -11.64
N GLU A 118 -13.26 -4.11 -11.75
CA GLU A 118 -14.60 -3.71 -12.22
C GLU A 118 -15.23 -2.62 -11.33
N LYS A 119 -14.93 -2.65 -10.02
CA LYS A 119 -15.45 -1.67 -9.06
C LYS A 119 -14.62 -0.40 -8.95
N GLN A 120 -13.55 -0.26 -9.72
CA GLN A 120 -12.65 0.89 -9.63
C GLN A 120 -13.39 2.23 -9.81
N GLU A 121 -14.35 2.29 -10.74
CA GLU A 121 -15.10 3.52 -10.99
C GLU A 121 -16.06 3.86 -9.84
N GLU A 122 -16.71 2.85 -9.24
CA GLU A 122 -17.52 3.05 -8.03
C GLU A 122 -16.67 3.56 -6.85
N ILE A 123 -15.45 3.01 -6.68
CA ILE A 123 -14.51 3.45 -5.65
C ILE A 123 -14.11 4.91 -5.87
N ARG A 124 -13.88 5.33 -7.12
CA ARG A 124 -13.60 6.75 -7.45
C ARG A 124 -14.77 7.65 -7.08
N VAL A 125 -16.00 7.23 -7.33
CA VAL A 125 -17.20 7.99 -6.94
C VAL A 125 -17.25 8.15 -5.42
N ILE A 126 -17.07 7.07 -4.65
CA ILE A 126 -17.08 7.13 -3.18
C ILE A 126 -15.96 8.05 -2.67
N ALA A 127 -14.75 7.93 -3.22
CA ALA A 127 -13.63 8.79 -2.86
C ALA A 127 -13.93 10.28 -3.13
N SER A 128 -14.61 10.59 -4.24
CA SER A 128 -15.02 11.96 -4.57
C SER A 128 -16.07 12.54 -3.61
N MET A 129 -16.91 11.68 -3.00
CA MET A 129 -17.90 12.09 -2.02
C MET A 129 -17.28 12.41 -0.65
N LEU A 130 -16.21 11.70 -0.28
CA LEU A 130 -15.48 11.91 0.97
C LEU A 130 -14.49 13.08 0.92
N ALA A 131 -14.11 13.51 -0.29
CA ALA A 131 -13.22 14.65 -0.50
C ALA A 131 -13.92 16.02 -0.37
N LYS A 132 -15.17 16.06 0.12
CA LYS A 132 -15.95 17.28 0.36
C LYS A 132 -15.80 17.81 1.77
#